data_AF-A0A7K3PNS7-F1
#
_entry.id   AF-A0A7K3PNS7-F1
#
_cell.length_a   1.000
_cell.length_b   1.000
_cell.length_c   1.000
_cell.angle_alpha   90.00
_cell.angle_beta   90.00
_cell.angle_gamma   90.00
#
_symmetry.space_group_name_H-M   'P 1'
#
loop_
_entity.id
_entity.type
_entity.pdbx_description
1 polymer ?
#
loop_
_entity_poly.entity_id
_entity_poly.type
_entity_poly.pdbx_seq_one_letter_code
_entity_poly.pdbx_strand_id
1 'polypeptide(L)' 'RLQRDQELTGVDVVVLDECHERHLDADTTAAFLWDVRQALRPELRLVAASATTDAEGWSRLLGGAPVVEAPGVSYPV' A
#
# COMPACT_ATOMS: atom_id res chain seq x y z
N ARG A 1 -5.59 -4.77 13.98
CA ARG A 1 -7.03 -4.75 13.60
C ARG A 1 -7.30 -5.82 12.55
N LEU A 2 -6.60 -5.80 11.42
CA LEU A 2 -6.69 -6.79 10.34
C LEU A 2 -6.74 -8.27 10.76
N GLN A 3 -5.82 -8.71 11.64
CA GLN A 3 -5.81 -10.11 12.12
C GLN A 3 -7.05 -10.52 12.94
N ARG A 4 -7.76 -9.54 13.54
CA ARG A 4 -8.95 -9.78 14.38
C ARG A 4 -10.26 -9.51 13.63
N ASP A 5 -10.21 -8.59 12.67
CA ASP A 5 -11.32 -8.13 11.85
C ASP A 5 -10.78 -7.94 10.43
N GLN A 6 -10.99 -8.95 9.59
CA GLN A 6 -10.54 -8.96 8.20
C GLN A 6 -11.48 -8.18 7.28
N GLU A 7 -12.74 -7.99 7.66
CA GLU A 7 -13.70 -7.22 6.88
C GLU A 7 -13.39 -5.72 6.92
N LEU A 8 -12.65 -5.27 7.94
CA LEU A 8 -12.29 -3.86 8.14
C LEU A 8 -13.51 -2.94 8.01
N THR A 9 -14.64 -3.35 8.59
CA THR A 9 -15.91 -2.64 8.44
C THR A 9 -15.77 -1.16 8.86
N GLY A 10 -16.25 -0.27 7.98
CA GLY A 10 -16.10 1.18 8.12
C GLY A 10 -14.78 1.76 7.63
N VAL A 11 -13.91 0.96 6.99
CA VAL A 11 -12.68 1.43 6.34
C VAL A 11 -12.80 1.28 4.83
N ASP A 12 -12.72 2.41 4.13
CA ASP A 12 -12.79 2.45 2.66
C ASP A 12 -11.42 2.41 1.99
N VAL A 13 -10.37 2.85 2.71
CA VAL A 13 -9.00 2.98 2.20
C VAL A 13 -8.00 2.62 3.29
N VAL A 14 -6.96 1.87 2.92
CA VAL A 14 -5.74 1.72 3.74
C VAL A 14 -4.55 2.31 3.00
N VAL A 15 -3.76 3.12 3.71
CA VAL A 15 -2.51 3.71 3.22
C VAL A 15 -1.34 3.00 3.89
N LEU A 16 -0.44 2.45 3.08
CA LEU A 16 0.84 1.91 3.48
C LEU A 16 1.88 3.01 3.23
N ASP A 17 2.43 3.58 4.29
CA ASP A 17 3.41 4.66 4.19
C ASP A 17 4.84 4.14 4.25
N GLU A 18 5.79 4.90 3.71
CA GLU A 18 7.21 4.57 3.66
C GLU A 18 7.52 3.16 3.15
N CYS A 19 6.79 2.76 2.10
CA CYS A 19 6.90 1.44 1.46
C CYS A 19 8.32 1.14 0.92
N HIS A 20 9.20 2.14 0.85
CA HIS A 20 10.59 1.98 0.45
C HIS A 20 11.50 1.41 1.53
N GLU A 21 11.10 1.44 2.81
CA GLU A 21 11.92 0.91 3.90
C GLU A 21 11.83 -0.62 4.01
N ARG A 22 10.83 -1.24 3.37
CA ARG A 22 10.63 -2.70 3.30
C ARG A 22 10.64 -3.38 4.67
N HIS A 23 10.00 -2.75 5.65
CA HIS A 23 9.79 -3.34 6.97
C HIS A 23 8.94 -4.60 6.88
N LEU A 24 9.35 -5.66 7.60
CA LEU A 24 8.65 -6.95 7.60
C LEU A 24 7.17 -6.82 7.95
N ASP A 25 6.83 -6.00 8.94
CA ASP A 25 5.44 -5.80 9.37
C ASP A 25 4.61 -5.08 8.30
N ALA A 26 5.21 -4.12 7.58
CA ALA A 26 4.55 -3.40 6.50
C ALA A 26 4.30 -4.31 5.29
N ASP A 27 5.32 -5.07 4.87
CA ASP A 27 5.22 -6.03 3.77
C ASP A 27 4.20 -7.15 4.08
N THR A 28 4.22 -7.67 5.32
CA THR A 28 3.25 -8.69 5.78
C THR A 28 1.83 -8.12 5.79
N THR A 29 1.67 -6.89 6.26
CA THR A 29 0.38 -6.20 6.25
C THR A 29 -0.12 -5.98 4.82
N ALA A 30 0.75 -5.57 3.90
CA ALA A 30 0.41 -5.39 2.49
C ALA A 30 -0.08 -6.69 1.85
N ALA A 31 0.59 -7.81 2.13
CA ALA A 31 0.19 -9.14 1.64
C ALA A 31 -1.22 -9.53 2.16
N PHE A 32 -1.47 -9.39 3.46
CA PHE A 32 -2.78 -9.70 4.02
C PHE A 32 -3.90 -8.77 3.51
N LEU A 33 -3.61 -7.48 3.34
CA LEU A 33 -4.58 -6.54 2.77
C LEU A 33 -4.90 -6.87 1.31
N TRP A 34 -3.90 -7.31 0.54
CA TRP A 34 -4.10 -7.77 -0.83
C TRP A 34 -5.02 -9.00 -0.87
N ASP A 35 -4.76 -10.00 -0.02
CA ASP A 35 -5.60 -11.20 0.07
C ASP A 35 -7.03 -10.86 0.50
N VAL A 36 -7.21 -10.00 1.51
CA VAL A 36 -8.53 -9.51 1.93
C VAL A 36 -9.25 -8.82 0.80
N ARG A 37 -8.57 -7.95 0.05
CA ARG A 37 -9.16 -7.26 -1.09
C ARG A 37 -9.64 -8.25 -2.16
N GLN A 38 -8.86 -9.28 -2.45
CA GLN A 38 -9.22 -10.26 -3.48
C GLN A 38 -10.33 -11.23 -3.06
N ALA A 39 -10.38 -11.62 -1.78
CA ALA A 39 -11.27 -12.67 -1.30
C ALA A 39 -12.55 -12.15 -0.63
N LEU A 40 -12.50 -11.01 0.04
CA LEU A 40 -13.56 -10.54 0.95
C LEU A 40 -14.06 -9.13 0.64
N ARG A 41 -13.16 -8.20 0.30
CA ARG A 41 -13.44 -6.76 0.20
C ARG A 41 -12.91 -6.17 -1.11
N PRO A 42 -13.45 -6.55 -2.29
CA PRO A 42 -12.98 -6.07 -3.59
C PRO A 42 -13.03 -4.54 -3.75
N GLU A 43 -13.91 -3.88 -3.00
CA GLU A 43 -14.07 -2.43 -2.93
C GLU A 43 -13.04 -1.72 -2.04
N LEU A 44 -12.27 -2.45 -1.20
CA LEU A 44 -11.24 -1.86 -0.37
C LEU A 44 -10.13 -1.27 -1.25
N ARG A 45 -9.86 0.02 -1.07
CA ARG A 45 -8.80 0.72 -1.79
C ARG A 45 -7.49 0.65 -1.00
N LEU A 46 -6.40 0.38 -1.71
CA LEU A 46 -5.06 0.35 -1.14
C LEU A 46 -4.22 1.45 -1.80
N VAL A 47 -3.46 2.17 -0.99
CA VAL A 47 -2.48 3.17 -1.46
C VAL A 47 -1.14 2.82 -0.86
N ALA A 48 -0.12 2.60 -1.71
CA ALA A 48 1.27 2.50 -1.29
C ALA A 48 1.96 3.84 -1.54
N ALA A 49 2.44 4.49 -0.47
CA ALA A 49 3.19 5.73 -0.53
C ALA A 49 4.69 5.43 -0.33
N SER A 50 5.52 6.08 -1.12
CA SER A 50 6.98 5.92 -1.11
C SER A 50 7.64 7.24 -1.48
N ALA A 51 8.71 7.60 -0.77
CA ALA A 51 9.57 8.73 -1.10
C ALA A 51 10.64 8.40 -2.16
N THR A 52 10.85 7.12 -2.50
CA THR A 52 11.92 6.67 -3.42
C THR A 52 11.44 5.69 -4.51
N THR A 53 12.36 5.34 -5.42
CA THR A 53 12.14 5.00 -6.83
C THR A 53 11.33 3.73 -7.14
N ASP A 54 11.12 2.77 -6.23
CA ASP A 54 10.49 1.48 -6.60
C ASP A 54 8.94 1.52 -6.61
N ALA A 55 8.35 2.62 -7.08
CA ALA A 55 6.90 2.71 -7.29
C ALA A 55 6.42 1.67 -8.33
N GLU A 56 7.24 1.33 -9.31
CA GLU A 56 6.97 0.31 -10.33
C GLU A 56 6.91 -1.12 -9.76
N GLY A 57 7.76 -1.44 -8.78
CA GLY A 57 7.67 -2.71 -8.03
C GLY A 57 6.33 -2.85 -7.31
N TRP A 58 5.92 -1.79 -6.61
CA TRP A 58 4.63 -1.73 -5.93
C TRP A 58 3.43 -1.77 -6.89
N SER A 59 3.51 -1.07 -8.02
CA SER A 59 2.49 -1.13 -9.08
C SER A 59 2.27 -2.57 -9.54
N ARG A 60 3.35 -3.30 -9.86
CA ARG A 60 3.25 -4.72 -10.27
C ARG A 60 2.65 -5.60 -9.19
N LEU A 61 3.07 -5.44 -7.93
CA LEU A 61 2.53 -6.22 -6.81
C LEU A 61 1.04 -5.98 -6.60
N LEU A 62 0.58 -4.73 -6.79
CA LEU A 62 -0.81 -4.33 -6.63
C LEU A 62 -1.64 -4.48 -7.92
N GLY A 63 -1.21 -5.36 -8.83
CA GLY A 63 -1.97 -5.70 -10.03
C GLY A 63 -1.91 -4.67 -11.16
N GLY A 64 -0.78 -3.97 -11.28
CA GLY A 64 -0.60 -2.89 -12.26
C GLY A 64 -1.27 -1.59 -11.84
N ALA A 65 -1.26 -1.27 -10.55
CA ALA A 65 -1.88 -0.07 -10.01
C ALA A 65 -1.25 1.20 -10.63
N PRO A 66 -2.05 2.26 -10.89
CA PRO A 66 -1.51 3.50 -11.42
C PRO A 66 -0.49 4.12 -10.45
N VAL A 67 0.65 4.53 -10.98
CA VAL A 67 1.66 5.29 -10.23
C VAL A 67 1.35 6.78 -10.37
N VAL A 68 1.29 7.47 -9.24
CA VAL A 68 1.11 8.93 -9.18
C VAL A 68 2.36 9.53 -8.57
N GLU A 69 3.03 10.40 -9.31
CA GLU A 69 4.20 11.13 -8.84
C GLU A 69 3.79 12.49 -8.26
N ALA A 70 4.25 12.77 -7.04
CA ALA A 70 4.12 14.09 -6.42
C ALA A 70 5.47 14.83 -6.54
N PRO A 71 5.54 15.96 -7.26
CA PRO A 71 6.79 16.70 -7.40
C PRO A 71 7.22 17.28 -6.05
N GLY A 72 8.41 16.91 -5.59
CA GLY A 72 9.07 17.47 -4.42
C GLY A 72 10.12 18.52 -4.79
N VAL A 73 10.45 19.41 -3.86
CA VAL A 73 11.59 20.33 -3.97
C VAL A 73 12.68 19.85 -3.03
N SER A 74 13.88 19.59 -3.56
CA SER A 74 15.08 19.33 -2.77
C SER A 74 15.99 20.56 -2.75
N TYR A 75 16.64 20.81 -1.62
CA TYR A 75 17.66 21.84 -1.47
C TYR A 75 19.02 21.17 -1.23
N PRO A 76 20.14 21.75 -1.68
CA PRO A 76 21.47 21.24 -1.37
C PRO A 76 21.67 21.20 0.14
N VAL A 77 22.16 20.07 0.65
CA VAL A 77 22.57 19.86 2.04
C VAL A 77 24.07 20.01 2.21
#